data_AF-A0A838S8L1-F1
#
_entry.id   AF-A0A838S8L1-F1
#
_cell.length_a   1.000
_cell.length_b   1.000
_cell.length_c   1.000
_cell.angle_alpha   90.00
_cell.angle_beta   90.00
_cell.angle_gamma   90.00
#
_symmetry.space_group_name_H-M   'P 1'
#
loop_
_entity.id
_entity.type
_entity.pdbx_description
1 polymer ?
#
loop_
_entity_poly.entity_id
_entity_poly.type
_entity_poly.pdbx_seq_one_letter_code
_entity_poly.pdbx_strand_id
1 'polypeptide(L)'
;MHHPSTLAISPAINPARPRTIAERAAQQRLLNSFLRETGVLTAAGAPLRVPLLESGAVLLGTLRYWSVLGHHAYGDEFWVQPDGNDVARPVGHRELVTLLLTELATLAAGAADDPSDGRHRRRRQAELAAQIDNSVARTTHYLERGRPPRPEAMDPRARTRHAEQSLLFGHPFHPTPKSAEGFSATDLAAYAPELGVSFALHYFAVAPELLVEDRVSSAPWVPPEVQEQAGRLLGAKRAGYALLPVHPWQAGYLLQQDAA
;
A
#
# COMPACT_ATOMS: atom_id res chain seq x y z
N MET A 1 18.17 1.43 -42.82
CA MET A 1 17.70 0.70 -41.61
C MET A 1 17.97 1.59 -40.41
N HIS A 2 16.98 2.38 -40.00
CA HIS A 2 17.09 3.27 -38.85
C HIS A 2 16.43 2.60 -37.64
N HIS A 3 17.22 2.36 -36.60
CA HIS A 3 16.68 2.05 -35.28
C HIS A 3 15.99 3.30 -34.73
N PRO A 4 14.76 3.21 -34.18
CA PRO A 4 14.16 4.31 -33.47
C PRO A 4 14.88 4.49 -32.13
N SER A 5 15.42 5.68 -31.92
CA SER A 5 16.03 6.14 -30.69
C SER A 5 15.05 5.99 -29.52
N THR A 6 15.44 5.22 -28.52
CA THR A 6 14.76 5.14 -27.22
C THR A 6 14.73 6.54 -26.60
N LEU A 7 13.56 7.17 -26.57
CA LEU A 7 13.34 8.38 -25.79
C LEU A 7 13.61 8.06 -24.32
N ALA A 8 14.71 8.61 -23.79
CA ALA A 8 14.95 8.70 -22.37
C ALA A 8 13.87 9.61 -21.76
N ILE A 9 12.86 9.01 -21.14
CA ILE A 9 11.88 9.73 -20.33
C ILE A 9 12.59 10.14 -19.04
N SER A 10 13.02 11.41 -18.99
CA SER A 10 13.44 12.07 -17.77
C SER A 10 12.27 12.09 -16.77
N PRO A 11 12.43 11.71 -15.48
CA PRO A 11 11.34 11.77 -14.51
C PRO A 11 11.20 13.21 -14.02
N ALA A 12 10.75 14.11 -14.90
CA ALA A 12 10.24 15.40 -14.47
C ALA A 12 8.90 15.15 -13.79
N ILE A 13 8.88 15.28 -12.46
CA ILE A 13 7.66 15.26 -11.65
C ILE A 13 6.72 16.32 -12.25
N ASN A 14 5.59 15.88 -12.78
CA ASN A 14 4.50 16.75 -13.25
C ASN A 14 4.12 17.75 -12.13
N PRO A 15 3.89 19.05 -12.40
CA PRO A 15 3.57 20.07 -11.37
C PRO A 15 2.25 19.86 -10.60
N ALA A 16 1.59 18.71 -10.74
CA ALA A 16 0.44 18.33 -9.94
C ALA A 16 0.84 18.19 -8.46
N ARG A 17 0.00 18.70 -7.55
CA ARG A 17 0.21 18.56 -6.10
C ARG A 17 0.34 17.07 -5.74
N PRO A 18 1.24 16.67 -4.82
CA PRO A 18 1.44 15.28 -4.40
C PRO A 18 0.15 14.50 -4.12
N ARG A 19 -0.85 15.16 -3.52
CA ARG A 19 -2.17 14.58 -3.25
C ARG A 19 -2.91 14.14 -4.51
N THR A 20 -2.88 14.94 -5.58
CA THR A 20 -3.50 14.59 -6.86
C THR A 20 -2.83 13.39 -7.50
N ILE A 21 -1.49 13.28 -7.40
CA ILE A 21 -0.74 12.12 -7.89
C ILE A 21 -1.11 10.87 -7.09
N ALA A 22 -1.21 10.97 -5.77
CA ALA A 22 -1.63 9.87 -4.89
C ALA A 22 -3.06 9.40 -5.19
N GLU A 23 -4.02 10.32 -5.36
CA GLU A 23 -5.40 10.02 -5.73
C GLU A 23 -5.47 9.27 -7.07
N ARG A 24 -4.76 9.74 -8.10
CA ARG A 24 -4.70 9.07 -9.41
C ARG A 24 -4.09 7.68 -9.31
N ALA A 25 -3.02 7.53 -8.53
CA ALA A 25 -2.38 6.24 -8.30
C ALA A 25 -3.30 5.24 -7.57
N ALA A 26 -4.13 5.72 -6.63
CA ALA A 26 -5.14 4.93 -5.94
C ALA A 26 -6.29 4.54 -6.87
N GLN A 27 -6.80 5.48 -7.68
CA GLN A 27 -7.85 5.22 -8.69
C GLN A 27 -7.42 4.13 -9.67
N GLN A 28 -6.20 4.23 -10.21
CA GLN A 28 -5.68 3.22 -11.14
C GLN A 28 -5.61 1.83 -10.50
N ARG A 29 -5.19 1.72 -9.24
CA ARG A 29 -5.08 0.44 -8.53
C ARG A 29 -6.43 -0.15 -8.18
N LEU A 30 -7.35 0.68 -7.70
CA LEU A 30 -8.72 0.28 -7.42
C LEU A 30 -9.40 -0.22 -8.70
N LEU A 31 -9.31 0.51 -9.81
CA LEU A 31 -9.86 0.09 -11.09
C LEU A 31 -9.18 -1.19 -11.63
N ASN A 32 -7.85 -1.30 -11.54
CA ASN A 32 -7.16 -2.50 -12.01
C ASN A 32 -7.53 -3.75 -11.20
N SER A 33 -7.68 -3.63 -9.88
CA SER A 33 -8.19 -4.71 -9.02
C SER A 33 -9.66 -5.01 -9.34
N PHE A 34 -10.52 -3.98 -9.38
CA PHE A 34 -11.94 -4.10 -9.70
C PHE A 34 -12.19 -4.82 -11.03
N LEU A 35 -11.61 -4.34 -12.13
CA LEU A 35 -11.85 -4.91 -13.47
C LEU A 35 -11.30 -6.34 -13.57
N ARG A 36 -10.16 -6.61 -12.93
CA ARG A 36 -9.55 -7.94 -12.93
C ARG A 36 -10.36 -8.96 -12.14
N GLU A 37 -10.95 -8.55 -11.02
CA GLU A 37 -11.69 -9.44 -10.12
C GLU A 37 -13.15 -9.62 -10.53
N THR A 38 -13.78 -8.59 -11.10
CA THR A 38 -15.18 -8.66 -11.57
C THR A 38 -15.32 -9.20 -12.98
N GLY A 39 -14.24 -9.22 -13.76
CA GLY A 39 -14.27 -9.64 -15.15
C GLY A 39 -15.00 -8.65 -16.08
N VAL A 40 -15.27 -7.42 -15.61
CA VAL A 40 -15.79 -6.35 -16.48
C VAL A 40 -14.69 -5.99 -17.49
N LEU A 41 -14.85 -6.46 -18.73
CA LEU A 41 -13.86 -6.26 -19.78
C LEU A 41 -14.11 -4.96 -20.54
N THR A 42 -13.12 -4.08 -20.55
CA THR A 42 -13.02 -3.04 -21.58
C THR A 42 -12.22 -3.56 -22.77
N ALA A 43 -12.77 -3.47 -23.97
CA ALA A 43 -12.08 -3.87 -25.19
C ALA A 43 -10.90 -2.93 -25.50
N ALA A 44 -9.85 -3.46 -26.12
CA ALA A 44 -8.74 -2.65 -26.62
C ALA A 44 -9.25 -1.60 -27.62
N GLY A 45 -8.79 -0.35 -27.48
CA GLY A 45 -9.17 0.76 -28.37
C GLY A 45 -10.53 1.41 -28.04
N ALA A 46 -11.29 0.87 -27.08
CA ALA A 46 -12.53 1.50 -26.59
C ALA A 46 -12.24 2.41 -25.38
N PRO A 47 -13.07 3.45 -25.16
CA PRO A 47 -13.05 4.18 -23.88
C PRO A 47 -13.41 3.25 -22.71
N LEU A 48 -12.94 3.58 -21.50
CA LEU A 48 -13.35 2.88 -20.29
C LEU A 48 -14.85 3.07 -20.10
N ARG A 49 -15.57 1.96 -19.94
CA ARG A 49 -16.99 1.92 -19.60
C ARG A 49 -17.22 0.84 -18.57
N VAL A 50 -17.68 1.23 -17.39
CA VAL A 50 -18.01 0.32 -16.29
C VAL A 50 -19.48 0.51 -15.96
N PRO A 51 -20.35 -0.43 -16.35
CA PRO A 51 -21.76 -0.43 -15.92
C PRO A 51 -21.84 -0.54 -14.39
N LEU A 52 -22.72 0.25 -13.79
CA LEU A 52 -22.97 0.25 -12.35
C LEU A 52 -24.39 -0.29 -12.08
N LEU A 53 -24.51 -1.60 -11.87
CA LEU A 53 -25.78 -2.33 -11.77
C LEU A 53 -26.73 -1.75 -10.74
N GLU A 54 -26.22 -1.32 -9.58
CA GLU A 54 -27.05 -0.76 -8.50
C GLU A 54 -27.81 0.50 -8.92
N SER A 55 -27.19 1.32 -9.78
CA SER A 55 -27.69 2.64 -10.14
C SER A 55 -28.20 2.75 -11.58
N GLY A 56 -27.95 1.72 -12.40
CA GLY A 56 -28.13 1.77 -13.86
C GLY A 56 -27.16 2.72 -14.60
N ALA A 57 -26.34 3.48 -13.86
CA ALA A 57 -25.40 4.43 -14.44
C ALA A 57 -24.21 3.74 -15.11
N VAL A 58 -23.44 4.51 -15.90
CA VAL A 58 -22.18 4.06 -16.49
C VAL A 58 -21.05 5.00 -16.05
N LEU A 59 -20.02 4.43 -15.43
CA LEU A 59 -18.76 5.11 -15.19
C LEU A 59 -17.93 5.10 -16.48
N LEU A 60 -17.46 6.28 -16.87
CA LEU A 60 -16.72 6.54 -18.10
C LEU A 60 -15.32 7.08 -17.78
N GLY A 61 -14.36 6.77 -18.63
CA GLY A 61 -13.01 7.34 -18.55
C GLY A 61 -12.19 7.12 -19.82
N THR A 62 -11.08 7.83 -19.93
CA THR A 62 -10.11 7.57 -20.99
C THR A 62 -9.25 6.36 -20.63
N LEU A 63 -9.06 5.45 -21.58
CA LEU A 63 -8.09 4.37 -21.45
C LEU A 63 -6.83 4.75 -22.23
N ARG A 64 -5.75 5.13 -21.54
CA ARG A 64 -4.46 5.47 -22.18
C ARG A 64 -3.67 4.24 -22.59
N TYR A 65 -3.80 3.16 -21.82
CA TYR A 65 -3.15 1.89 -22.10
C TYR A 65 -4.05 0.74 -21.67
N TRP A 66 -4.28 -0.20 -22.59
CA TRP A 66 -4.98 -1.44 -22.34
C TRP A 66 -3.97 -2.57 -22.15
N SER A 67 -4.20 -3.43 -21.16
CA SER A 67 -3.33 -4.57 -20.86
C SER A 67 -4.16 -5.84 -20.72
N VAL A 68 -3.76 -6.90 -21.42
CA VAL A 68 -4.31 -8.25 -21.24
C VAL A 68 -4.15 -8.74 -19.79
N LEU A 69 -3.09 -8.28 -19.10
CA LEU A 69 -2.76 -8.67 -17.73
C LEU A 69 -3.41 -7.75 -16.68
N GLY A 70 -4.30 -6.83 -17.07
CA GLY A 70 -4.99 -5.92 -16.16
C GLY A 70 -4.18 -4.70 -15.73
N HIS A 71 -2.95 -4.51 -16.22
CA HIS A 71 -2.13 -3.33 -15.97
C HIS A 71 -2.59 -2.12 -16.82
N HIS A 72 -3.86 -1.77 -16.75
CA HIS A 72 -4.40 -0.63 -17.48
C HIS A 72 -3.84 0.70 -16.95
N ALA A 73 -3.84 1.71 -17.82
CA ALA A 73 -3.58 3.10 -17.45
C ALA A 73 -4.69 4.01 -17.98
N TYR A 74 -5.09 4.99 -17.18
CA TYR A 74 -6.30 5.79 -17.41
C TYR A 74 -5.99 7.26 -17.65
N GLY A 75 -7.00 7.99 -18.15
CA GLY A 75 -7.04 9.44 -18.15
C GLY A 75 -7.04 10.02 -16.73
N ASP A 76 -6.90 11.34 -16.65
CA ASP A 76 -6.89 12.05 -15.36
C ASP A 76 -8.29 12.35 -14.83
N GLU A 77 -9.31 12.13 -15.65
CA GLU A 77 -10.70 12.48 -15.39
C GLU A 77 -11.60 11.27 -15.63
N PHE A 78 -12.66 11.20 -14.82
CA PHE A 78 -13.70 10.20 -14.91
C PHE A 78 -15.05 10.90 -14.88
N TRP A 79 -16.05 10.29 -15.51
CA TRP A 79 -17.41 10.82 -15.57
C TRP A 79 -18.41 9.73 -15.23
N VAL A 80 -19.55 10.10 -14.68
CA VAL A 80 -20.70 9.20 -14.53
C VAL A 80 -21.83 9.69 -15.43
N GLN A 81 -22.36 8.78 -16.22
CA GLN A 81 -23.57 8.97 -17.00
C GLN A 81 -24.73 8.29 -16.26
N PRO A 82 -25.67 9.05 -15.67
CA PRO A 82 -26.82 8.48 -14.96
C PRO A 82 -27.75 7.70 -15.89
N ASP A 83 -28.50 6.74 -15.34
CA ASP A 83 -29.52 6.03 -16.10
C ASP A 83 -30.58 7.00 -16.66
N GLY A 84 -30.99 6.77 -17.90
CA GLY A 84 -31.95 7.63 -18.62
C GLY A 84 -31.47 9.06 -18.92
N ASN A 85 -30.18 9.38 -18.73
CA ASN A 85 -29.62 10.69 -19.04
C ASN A 85 -28.39 10.59 -19.96
N ASP A 86 -28.41 11.32 -21.07
CA ASP A 86 -27.30 11.33 -22.04
C ASP A 86 -26.15 12.26 -21.62
N VAL A 87 -26.32 13.06 -20.57
CA VAL A 87 -25.30 14.00 -20.10
C VAL A 87 -24.45 13.38 -18.99
N ALA A 88 -23.21 13.07 -19.32
CA ALA A 88 -22.20 12.64 -18.35
C ALA A 88 -21.67 13.83 -17.54
N ARG A 89 -21.43 13.62 -16.23
CA ARG A 89 -20.86 14.64 -15.33
C ARG A 89 -19.53 14.17 -14.73
N PRO A 90 -18.58 15.08 -14.44
CA PRO A 90 -17.30 14.71 -13.85
C PRO A 90 -17.48 14.09 -12.45
N VAL A 91 -16.57 13.18 -12.09
CA VAL A 91 -16.54 12.44 -10.83
C VAL A 91 -15.22 12.69 -10.11
N GLY A 92 -15.31 13.11 -8.85
CA GLY A 92 -14.13 13.30 -7.99
C GLY A 92 -13.62 11.98 -7.39
N HIS A 93 -12.43 12.00 -6.79
CA HIS A 93 -11.80 10.80 -6.20
C HIS A 93 -12.72 10.03 -5.23
N ARG A 94 -13.28 10.72 -4.22
CA ARG A 94 -14.14 10.08 -3.21
C ARG A 94 -15.40 9.46 -3.81
N GLU A 95 -15.99 10.14 -4.79
CA GLU A 95 -17.17 9.65 -5.47
C GLU A 95 -16.86 8.41 -6.32
N LEU A 96 -15.75 8.43 -7.07
CA LEU A 96 -15.30 7.26 -7.83
C LEU A 96 -15.08 6.04 -6.93
N VAL A 97 -14.42 6.22 -5.78
CA VAL A 97 -14.25 5.15 -4.78
C VAL A 97 -15.61 4.65 -4.31
N THR A 98 -16.53 5.56 -3.98
CA THR A 98 -17.87 5.18 -3.51
C THR A 98 -18.64 4.38 -4.56
N LEU A 99 -18.63 4.82 -5.82
CA LEU A 99 -19.32 4.13 -6.92
C LEU A 99 -18.79 2.70 -7.11
N LEU A 100 -17.46 2.53 -7.16
CA LEU A 100 -16.84 1.21 -7.35
C LEU A 100 -17.06 0.28 -6.16
N LEU A 101 -16.98 0.78 -4.93
CA LEU A 101 -17.19 -0.04 -3.75
C LEU A 101 -18.67 -0.42 -3.56
N THR A 102 -19.62 0.46 -3.90
CA THR A 102 -21.04 0.13 -3.94
C THR A 102 -21.29 -0.96 -4.98
N GLU A 103 -20.71 -0.83 -6.17
CA GLU A 103 -20.87 -1.84 -7.23
C GLU A 103 -20.30 -3.21 -6.80
N LEU A 104 -19.12 -3.24 -6.17
CA LEU A 104 -18.57 -4.47 -5.60
C LEU A 104 -19.50 -5.10 -4.56
N ALA A 105 -20.11 -4.28 -3.70
CA ALA A 105 -21.05 -4.77 -2.70
C ALA A 105 -22.31 -5.37 -3.33
N THR A 106 -22.83 -4.77 -4.40
CA THR A 106 -23.98 -5.29 -5.16
C THR A 106 -23.63 -6.60 -5.88
N LEU A 107 -22.46 -6.66 -6.54
CA LEU A 107 -21.98 -7.89 -7.19
C LEU A 107 -21.77 -9.03 -6.19
N ALA A 108 -21.26 -8.73 -4.99
CA ALA A 108 -21.10 -9.73 -3.92
C ALA A 108 -22.44 -10.16 -3.29
N ALA A 109 -23.42 -9.25 -3.22
CA ALA A 109 -24.74 -9.52 -2.66
C ALA A 109 -25.58 -10.48 -3.49
N GLY A 110 -25.43 -10.47 -4.82
CA GLY A 110 -26.09 -11.41 -5.73
C GLY A 110 -25.74 -12.89 -5.46
N ALA A 111 -24.78 -13.17 -4.56
CA ALA A 111 -24.38 -14.50 -4.11
C ALA A 111 -24.92 -14.89 -2.71
N ALA A 112 -25.52 -13.99 -1.92
CA ALA A 112 -25.99 -14.29 -0.56
C ALA A 112 -27.17 -13.41 -0.07
N ASP A 113 -28.36 -14.02 0.04
CA ASP A 113 -29.63 -13.42 0.49
C ASP A 113 -29.80 -13.42 2.04
N ASP A 114 -28.96 -12.68 2.78
CA ASP A 114 -29.21 -12.42 4.22
C ASP A 114 -29.36 -10.90 4.51
N PRO A 115 -30.52 -10.42 4.99
CA PRO A 115 -30.72 -9.03 5.42
C PRO A 115 -29.79 -8.54 6.55
N SER A 116 -29.29 -9.43 7.41
CA SER A 116 -28.33 -9.12 8.48
C SER A 116 -26.96 -8.67 7.94
N ASP A 117 -26.68 -9.05 6.69
CA ASP A 117 -25.48 -8.75 5.93
C ASP A 117 -25.47 -7.29 5.40
N GLY A 118 -26.63 -6.65 5.22
CA GLY A 118 -26.69 -5.28 4.68
C GLY A 118 -25.98 -4.23 5.53
N ARG A 119 -26.08 -4.31 6.87
CA ARG A 119 -25.33 -3.42 7.78
C ARG A 119 -23.84 -3.77 7.80
N HIS A 120 -23.49 -5.06 7.80
CA HIS A 120 -22.10 -5.51 7.75
C HIS A 120 -21.41 -5.12 6.45
N ARG A 121 -22.09 -5.22 5.30
CA ARG A 121 -21.62 -4.74 3.99
C ARG A 121 -21.31 -3.26 4.02
N ARG A 122 -22.24 -2.43 4.48
CA ARG A 122 -22.03 -0.97 4.59
C ARG A 122 -20.84 -0.63 5.50
N ARG A 123 -20.69 -1.36 6.61
CA ARG A 123 -19.54 -1.20 7.51
C ARG A 123 -18.22 -1.55 6.81
N ARG A 124 -18.13 -2.72 6.16
CA ARG A 124 -16.95 -3.15 5.39
C ARG A 124 -16.61 -2.18 4.25
N GLN A 125 -17.63 -1.67 3.57
CA GLN A 125 -17.48 -0.65 2.53
C GLN A 125 -16.88 0.63 3.10
N ALA A 126 -17.38 1.12 4.24
CA ALA A 126 -16.86 2.30 4.90
C ALA A 126 -15.42 2.10 5.43
N GLU A 127 -15.12 0.93 6.00
CA GLU A 127 -13.77 0.55 6.43
C GLU A 127 -12.79 0.54 5.26
N LEU A 128 -13.16 -0.10 4.14
CA LEU A 128 -12.32 -0.13 2.94
C LEU A 128 -12.13 1.27 2.33
N ALA A 129 -13.18 2.10 2.28
CA ALA A 129 -13.06 3.49 1.83
C ALA A 129 -12.10 4.30 2.72
N ALA A 130 -12.18 4.12 4.05
CA ALA A 130 -11.27 4.77 4.99
C ALA A 130 -9.82 4.29 4.82
N GLN A 131 -9.60 3.01 4.53
CA GLN A 131 -8.27 2.47 4.22
C GLN A 131 -7.72 3.01 2.88
N ILE A 132 -8.57 3.22 1.87
CA ILE A 132 -8.16 3.86 0.60
C ILE A 132 -7.73 5.30 0.88
N ASP A 133 -8.53 6.06 1.63
CA ASP A 133 -8.20 7.43 2.03
C ASP A 133 -6.89 7.47 2.84
N ASN A 134 -6.69 6.52 3.76
CA ASN A 134 -5.44 6.37 4.52
C ASN A 134 -4.26 6.14 3.58
N SER A 135 -4.38 5.21 2.64
CA SER A 135 -3.36 4.90 1.63
C SER A 135 -3.01 6.11 0.76
N VAL A 136 -4.02 6.91 0.35
CA VAL A 136 -3.82 8.17 -0.39
C VAL A 136 -3.07 9.18 0.47
N ALA A 137 -3.44 9.35 1.74
CA ALA A 137 -2.77 10.26 2.65
C ALA A 137 -1.30 9.87 2.87
N ARG A 138 -0.99 8.57 3.02
CA ARG A 138 0.39 8.09 3.20
C ARG A 138 1.22 8.27 1.95
N THR A 139 0.66 7.90 0.81
CA THR A 139 1.31 8.10 -0.50
C THR A 139 1.57 9.58 -0.75
N THR A 140 0.63 10.47 -0.40
CA THR A 140 0.81 11.93 -0.49
C THR A 140 2.04 12.36 0.31
N HIS A 141 2.14 11.92 1.56
CA HIS A 141 3.29 12.23 2.42
C HIS A 141 4.62 11.73 1.85
N TYR A 142 4.65 10.52 1.30
CA TYR A 142 5.85 9.96 0.67
C TYR A 142 6.27 10.74 -0.57
N LEU A 143 5.30 11.19 -1.38
CA LEU A 143 5.55 12.01 -2.56
C LEU A 143 6.03 13.43 -2.22
N GLU A 144 5.53 14.01 -1.12
CA GLU A 144 6.01 15.30 -0.60
C GLU A 144 7.47 15.25 -0.16
N ARG A 145 7.89 14.13 0.43
CA ARG A 145 9.28 13.88 0.81
C ARG A 145 10.17 13.55 -0.39
N GLY A 146 9.59 12.94 -1.43
CA GLY A 146 10.31 12.52 -2.62
C GLY A 146 11.06 11.21 -2.42
N ARG A 147 11.52 10.62 -3.53
CA ARG A 147 12.25 9.36 -3.52
C ARG A 147 13.64 9.58 -2.92
N PRO A 148 14.14 8.66 -2.06
CA PRO A 148 15.52 8.74 -1.60
C PRO A 148 16.49 8.74 -2.80
N PRO A 149 17.61 9.48 -2.72
CA PRO A 149 18.56 9.53 -3.82
C PRO A 149 19.09 8.14 -4.13
N ARG A 150 19.31 7.87 -5.42
CA ARG A 150 19.92 6.62 -5.86
C ARG A 150 21.37 6.57 -5.34
N PRO A 151 21.80 5.48 -4.69
CA PRO A 151 23.18 5.38 -4.23
C PRO A 151 24.15 5.42 -5.42
N GLU A 152 25.19 6.24 -5.31
CA GLU A 152 26.24 6.38 -6.34
C GLU A 152 27.15 5.15 -6.41
N ALA A 153 27.39 4.51 -5.26
CA ALA A 153 28.28 3.38 -5.15
C ALA A 153 27.67 2.07 -5.68
N MET A 154 28.53 1.19 -6.20
CA MET A 154 28.17 -0.17 -6.62
C MET A 154 27.87 -1.13 -5.46
N ASP A 155 27.77 -0.67 -4.21
CA ASP A 155 27.41 -1.52 -3.07
C ASP A 155 26.07 -2.22 -3.32
N PRO A 156 26.05 -3.57 -3.45
CA PRO A 156 24.81 -4.32 -3.63
C PRO A 156 23.81 -4.07 -2.51
N ARG A 157 24.26 -3.90 -1.25
CA ARG A 157 23.36 -3.71 -0.11
C ARG A 157 22.66 -2.35 -0.18
N ALA A 158 23.38 -1.29 -0.49
CA ALA A 158 22.79 0.03 -0.74
C ALA A 158 21.79 0.00 -1.89
N ARG A 159 22.08 -0.72 -2.98
CA ARG A 159 21.14 -0.88 -4.11
C ARG A 159 19.87 -1.63 -3.72
N THR A 160 19.99 -2.73 -2.97
CA THR A 160 18.84 -3.46 -2.45
C THR A 160 18.00 -2.57 -1.53
N ARG A 161 18.62 -1.90 -0.55
CA ARG A 161 17.89 -0.97 0.33
C ARG A 161 17.16 0.12 -0.45
N HIS A 162 17.83 0.74 -1.41
CA HIS A 162 17.20 1.75 -2.26
C HIS A 162 16.02 1.19 -3.04
N ALA A 163 16.13 -0.02 -3.60
CA ALA A 163 15.03 -0.67 -4.32
C ALA A 163 13.82 -0.91 -3.40
N GLU A 164 14.05 -1.46 -2.20
CA GLU A 164 13.00 -1.68 -1.18
C GLU A 164 12.31 -0.37 -0.76
N GLN A 165 13.10 0.70 -0.55
CA GLN A 165 12.61 2.01 -0.10
C GLN A 165 12.00 2.86 -1.22
N SER A 166 12.04 2.38 -2.46
CA SER A 166 11.59 3.15 -3.63
C SER A 166 10.14 2.90 -4.05
N LEU A 167 9.46 1.92 -3.45
CA LEU A 167 8.13 1.51 -3.88
C LEU A 167 7.04 2.42 -3.27
N LEU A 168 6.97 3.68 -3.69
CA LEU A 168 6.10 4.70 -3.07
C LEU A 168 4.60 4.42 -3.20
N PHE A 169 4.19 3.75 -4.28
CA PHE A 169 2.78 3.51 -4.57
C PHE A 169 2.31 2.10 -4.21
N GLY A 170 3.22 1.18 -3.86
CA GLY A 170 2.89 -0.19 -3.44
C GLY A 170 2.26 -1.04 -4.54
N HIS A 171 1.59 -2.12 -4.14
CA HIS A 171 1.08 -3.16 -5.04
C HIS A 171 0.12 -2.58 -6.10
N PRO A 172 0.28 -2.92 -7.39
CA PRO A 172 -0.50 -2.32 -8.48
C PRO A 172 -1.95 -2.85 -8.60
N PHE A 173 -2.27 -3.95 -7.92
CA PHE A 173 -3.62 -4.56 -7.88
C PHE A 173 -4.11 -4.69 -6.43
N HIS A 174 -3.88 -3.68 -5.60
CA HIS A 174 -4.42 -3.65 -4.25
C HIS A 174 -5.07 -2.28 -4.03
N PRO A 175 -6.30 -2.19 -3.50
CA PRO A 175 -6.98 -0.91 -3.31
C PRO A 175 -6.31 -0.04 -2.24
N THR A 176 -5.66 -0.67 -1.25
CA THR A 176 -5.12 0.01 -0.05
C THR A 176 -3.62 -0.26 0.16
N PRO A 177 -2.77 -0.18 -0.88
CA PRO A 177 -1.41 -0.73 -0.88
C PRO A 177 -0.45 -0.03 0.11
N LYS A 178 -0.82 1.17 0.58
CA LYS A 178 -0.07 1.99 1.55
C LYS A 178 -0.92 2.37 2.76
N SER A 179 -2.03 1.67 3.00
CA SER A 179 -2.74 1.82 4.27
C SER A 179 -1.84 1.31 5.40
N ALA A 180 -1.72 2.10 6.45
CA ALA A 180 -0.96 1.78 7.65
C ALA A 180 -1.80 2.19 8.86
N GLU A 181 -2.91 1.47 9.07
CA GLU A 181 -3.79 1.68 10.22
C GLU A 181 -3.04 1.37 11.53
N GLY A 182 -3.32 2.16 12.57
CA GLY A 182 -2.61 2.10 13.84
C GLY A 182 -1.27 2.86 13.87
N PHE A 183 -0.73 3.30 12.73
CA PHE A 183 0.49 4.11 12.70
C PHE A 183 0.15 5.61 12.67
N SER A 184 0.72 6.36 13.61
CA SER A 184 0.70 7.82 13.59
C SER A 184 1.64 8.38 12.52
N ALA A 185 1.57 9.70 12.27
CA ALA A 185 2.54 10.35 11.38
C ALA A 185 3.98 10.25 11.92
N THR A 186 4.15 10.27 13.24
CA THR A 186 5.45 10.09 13.90
C THR A 186 5.98 8.67 13.69
N ASP A 187 5.10 7.66 13.77
CA ASP A 187 5.50 6.26 13.52
C ASP A 187 5.97 6.07 12.08
N LEU A 188 5.25 6.64 11.10
CA LEU A 188 5.70 6.59 9.71
C LEU A 188 7.04 7.28 9.52
N ALA A 189 7.24 8.46 10.11
CA ALA A 189 8.51 9.18 10.04
C ALA A 189 9.68 8.39 10.66
N ALA A 190 9.41 7.49 11.60
CA ALA A 190 10.42 6.64 12.24
C ALA A 190 10.65 5.31 11.50
N TYR A 191 9.60 4.75 10.87
CA TYR A 191 9.59 3.33 10.47
C TYR A 191 9.20 3.06 9.01
N ALA A 192 8.67 4.04 8.27
CA ALA A 192 8.22 3.83 6.89
C ALA A 192 9.40 3.74 5.90
N PRO A 193 9.59 2.62 5.19
CA PRO A 193 10.71 2.47 4.26
C PRO A 193 10.69 3.50 3.12
N GLU A 194 9.52 3.96 2.70
CA GLU A 194 9.34 4.97 1.64
C GLU A 194 9.99 6.32 1.97
N LEU A 195 10.22 6.57 3.26
CA LEU A 195 10.90 7.77 3.76
C LEU A 195 12.42 7.59 3.89
N GLY A 196 12.97 6.46 3.44
CA GLY A 196 14.41 6.20 3.47
C GLY A 196 14.97 5.96 4.88
N VAL A 197 14.11 5.71 5.86
CA VAL A 197 14.48 5.63 7.28
C VAL A 197 15.26 4.35 7.59
N SER A 198 16.08 4.43 8.63
CA SER A 198 16.75 3.30 9.25
C SER A 198 16.74 3.50 10.77
N PHE A 199 16.67 2.40 11.50
CA PHE A 199 16.61 2.40 12.97
C PHE A 199 17.31 1.16 13.53
N ALA A 200 17.77 1.27 14.77
CA ALA A 200 18.27 0.12 15.52
C ALA A 200 17.09 -0.70 16.06
N LEU A 201 17.22 -2.02 16.06
CA LEU A 201 16.23 -2.90 16.69
C LEU A 201 16.27 -2.77 18.22
N HIS A 202 15.13 -3.01 18.86
CA HIS A 202 15.06 -3.22 20.30
C HIS A 202 15.43 -4.68 20.60
N TYR A 203 16.06 -4.96 21.74
CA TYR A 203 16.40 -6.33 22.14
C TYR A 203 15.91 -6.60 23.56
N PHE A 204 15.12 -7.66 23.73
CA PHE A 204 14.78 -8.20 25.04
C PHE A 204 15.79 -9.27 25.47
N ALA A 205 16.15 -9.26 26.75
CA ALA A 205 16.81 -10.39 27.40
C ALA A 205 15.74 -11.35 27.92
N VAL A 206 15.60 -12.50 27.27
CA VAL A 206 14.52 -13.47 27.51
C VAL A 206 15.08 -14.74 28.12
N ALA A 207 14.44 -15.24 29.17
CA ALA A 207 14.84 -16.50 29.78
C ALA A 207 14.64 -17.64 28.75
N PRO A 208 15.60 -18.57 28.57
CA PRO A 208 15.52 -19.59 27.53
C PRO A 208 14.22 -20.41 27.54
N GLU A 209 13.64 -20.67 28.71
CA GLU A 209 12.38 -21.38 28.89
C GLU A 209 11.14 -20.64 28.35
N LEU A 210 11.26 -19.33 28.09
CA LEU A 210 10.22 -18.50 27.48
C LEU A 210 10.44 -18.30 25.97
N LEU A 211 11.56 -18.79 25.41
CA LEU A 211 11.90 -18.64 24.01
C LEU A 211 11.53 -19.91 23.24
N VAL A 212 10.64 -19.76 22.27
CA VAL A 212 10.41 -20.77 21.24
C VAL A 212 11.17 -20.37 19.99
N GLU A 213 12.15 -21.18 19.59
CA GLU A 213 12.93 -20.96 18.36
C GLU A 213 13.05 -22.24 17.52
N ASP A 214 13.06 -22.07 16.20
CA ASP A 214 13.40 -23.10 15.23
C ASP A 214 14.40 -22.51 14.22
N ARG A 215 15.50 -23.23 13.96
CA ARG A 215 16.65 -22.68 13.23
C ARG A 215 17.25 -23.71 12.29
N VAL A 216 17.49 -23.26 11.05
CA VAL A 216 18.19 -24.07 10.04
C VAL A 216 19.71 -23.97 10.19
N SER A 217 20.23 -22.91 10.80
CA SER A 217 21.66 -22.68 11.00
C SER A 217 21.98 -22.32 12.45
N SER A 218 23.12 -22.82 12.93
CA SER A 218 23.71 -22.44 14.23
C SER A 218 24.56 -21.18 14.17
N ALA A 219 24.67 -20.52 13.00
CA ALA A 219 25.44 -19.29 12.86
C ALA A 219 24.91 -18.19 13.81
N PRO A 220 25.81 -17.40 14.42
CA PRO A 220 25.39 -16.30 15.27
C PRO A 220 24.65 -15.25 14.43
N TRP A 221 23.50 -14.84 14.94
CA TRP A 221 22.61 -13.88 14.28
C TRP A 221 22.50 -12.54 15.01
N VAL A 222 22.91 -12.52 16.29
CA VAL A 222 22.94 -11.30 17.09
C VAL A 222 24.23 -10.54 16.75
N PRO A 223 24.14 -9.26 16.36
CA PRO A 223 25.33 -8.45 16.06
C PRO A 223 26.31 -8.39 17.26
N PRO A 224 27.63 -8.39 17.03
CA PRO A 224 28.63 -8.30 18.10
C PRO A 224 28.44 -7.10 19.03
N GLU A 225 28.02 -5.96 18.48
CA GLU A 225 27.78 -4.72 19.24
C GLU A 225 26.61 -4.89 20.22
N VAL A 226 25.59 -5.66 19.82
CA VAL A 226 24.44 -5.99 20.68
C VAL A 226 24.86 -6.95 21.78
N GLN A 227 25.72 -7.92 21.48
CA GLN A 227 26.28 -8.84 22.47
C GLN A 227 27.08 -8.10 23.54
N GLU A 228 27.95 -7.17 23.11
CA GLU A 228 28.76 -6.34 24.00
C GLU A 228 27.86 -5.47 24.90
N GLN A 229 26.89 -4.79 24.30
CA GLN A 229 25.97 -3.92 25.06
C GLN A 229 25.15 -4.73 26.08
N ALA A 230 24.66 -5.90 25.71
CA ALA A 230 23.96 -6.78 26.65
C ALA A 230 24.88 -7.27 27.77
N GLY A 231 26.15 -7.57 27.48
CA GLY A 231 27.16 -7.92 28.49
C GLY A 231 27.39 -6.79 29.50
N ARG A 232 27.45 -5.54 29.03
CA ARG A 232 27.59 -4.35 29.89
C ARG A 232 26.36 -4.16 30.79
N LEU A 233 25.15 -4.36 30.26
CA LEU A 233 23.90 -4.14 31.00
C LEU A 233 23.57 -5.27 32.00
N LEU A 234 23.84 -6.53 31.63
CA LEU A 234 23.46 -7.70 32.43
C LEU A 234 24.62 -8.28 33.27
N GLY A 235 25.86 -7.92 32.96
CA GLY A 235 27.05 -8.47 33.59
C GLY A 235 27.08 -9.99 33.54
N ALA A 236 27.40 -10.64 34.66
CA ALA A 236 27.45 -12.10 34.78
C ALA A 236 26.11 -12.79 34.45
N LYS A 237 24.97 -12.10 34.64
CA LYS A 237 23.64 -12.67 34.32
C LYS A 237 23.44 -12.87 32.83
N ARG A 238 24.23 -12.23 31.97
CA ARG A 238 24.13 -12.32 30.50
C ARG A 238 24.03 -13.78 30.03
N ALA A 239 24.81 -14.68 30.61
CA ALA A 239 24.84 -16.10 30.21
C ALA A 239 23.49 -16.83 30.38
N GLY A 240 22.60 -16.32 31.25
CA GLY A 240 21.29 -16.92 31.50
C GLY A 240 20.16 -16.43 30.60
N TYR A 241 20.44 -15.56 29.62
CA TYR A 241 19.40 -14.99 28.75
C TYR A 241 19.71 -15.18 27.26
N ALA A 242 18.67 -15.37 26.46
CA ALA A 242 18.71 -15.18 25.02
C ALA A 242 18.40 -13.71 24.68
N LEU A 243 18.91 -13.21 23.54
CA LEU A 243 18.61 -11.87 23.05
C LEU A 243 17.63 -11.96 21.88
N LEU A 244 16.42 -11.44 22.09
CA LEU A 244 15.34 -11.43 21.11
C LEU A 244 15.20 -10.02 20.50
N PRO A 245 15.56 -9.82 19.22
CA PRO A 245 15.28 -8.58 18.50
C PRO A 245 13.78 -8.41 18.26
N VAL A 246 13.32 -7.19 18.44
CA VAL A 246 11.95 -6.77 18.22
C VAL A 246 11.98 -5.40 17.53
N HIS A 247 11.03 -5.18 16.63
CA HIS A 247 10.85 -3.86 16.03
C HIS A 247 10.56 -2.83 17.14
N PRO A 248 11.18 -1.63 17.14
CA PRO A 248 11.01 -0.66 18.24
C PRO A 248 9.55 -0.28 18.53
N TRP A 249 8.73 -0.09 17.48
CA TRP A 249 7.28 0.12 17.65
C TRP A 249 6.60 -1.04 18.40
N GLN A 250 6.91 -2.29 18.03
CA GLN A 250 6.34 -3.47 18.67
C GLN A 250 6.83 -3.62 20.11
N ALA A 251 8.10 -3.30 20.39
CA ALA A 251 8.62 -3.31 21.75
C ALA A 251 7.88 -2.29 22.64
N GLY A 252 7.62 -1.09 22.12
CA GLY A 252 6.83 -0.08 22.81
C GLY A 252 5.40 -0.55 23.12
N TYR A 253 4.75 -1.24 22.18
CA TYR A 253 3.44 -1.85 22.38
C TYR A 253 3.48 -2.96 23.45
N LEU A 254 4.42 -3.90 23.34
CA LEU A 254 4.54 -5.06 24.24
C LEU A 254 4.82 -4.65 25.69
N LEU A 255 5.65 -3.62 25.90
CA LEU A 255 5.98 -3.10 27.23
C LEU A 255 4.79 -2.42 27.94
N GLN A 256 3.72 -2.12 27.21
CA GLN A 256 2.48 -1.55 27.75
C GLN A 256 1.41 -2.60 28.03
N GLN A 257 1.63 -3.86 27.63
CA GLN A 257 0.70 -4.93 27.92
C GLN A 257 0.89 -5.42 29.35
N ASP A 258 -0.21 -5.72 30.02
CA ASP A 258 -0.15 -6.36 31.33
C ASP A 258 0.46 -7.75 31.21
N ALA A 259 1.17 -8.18 32.27
CA ALA A 259 1.59 -9.57 32.39
C ALA A 259 0.33 -10.44 32.50
N ALA A 260 0.15 -11.33 31.52
CA ALA A 260 -0.95 -12.30 31.49
C ALA A 260 -0.87 -13.30 32.66
#